data_AF-A0A0C3LW22-F1
#
_entry.id   AF-A0A0C3LW22-F1
#
_cell.length_a   1.000
_cell.length_b   1.000
_cell.length_c   1.000
_cell.angle_alpha   90.00
_cell.angle_beta   90.00
_cell.angle_gamma   90.00
#
_symmetry.space_group_name_H-M   'P 1'
#
loop_
_entity.id
_entity.type
_entity.pdbx_description
1 polymer ?
#
loop_
_entity_poly.entity_id
_entity_poly.type
_entity_poly.pdbx_seq_one_letter_code
_entity_poly.pdbx_strand_id
1 'polypeptide(L)'
;MGAKMMFNKLSFIAFSASLFIAQSFAADVVPTEVQLPGTQQGQAGNFESPDKCDNCHSGYNKTNPEHEPATGWRGSAMANASRDPIFWATMAVAEQDFDGREIFVSAATAPKAGMTGIQLQPMVREFPRWMIMAWIAIPAM
;
A
#
# COMPACT_ATOMS: atom_id res chain seq x y z
N MET A 1 37.19 40.84 9.02
CA MET A 1 36.86 39.66 8.17
C MET A 1 35.67 38.81 8.68
N GLY A 2 35.30 38.84 9.97
CA GLY A 2 34.32 37.89 10.54
C GLY A 2 32.82 38.12 10.23
N ALA A 3 32.35 39.37 10.16
CA ALA A 3 30.92 39.65 9.99
C ALA A 3 30.35 39.21 8.63
N LYS A 4 31.10 39.35 7.54
CA LYS A 4 30.70 38.89 6.20
C LYS A 4 30.60 37.35 6.10
N MET A 5 31.42 36.64 6.87
CA MET A 5 31.45 35.18 6.89
C MET A 5 30.29 34.58 7.70
N MET A 6 29.83 35.29 8.74
CA MET A 6 28.64 34.91 9.52
C MET A 6 27.34 35.17 8.75
N PHE A 7 27.25 36.27 7.99
CA PHE A 7 26.08 36.59 7.16
C PHE A 7 25.81 35.51 6.09
N ASN A 8 26.88 34.98 5.50
CA ASN A 8 26.78 33.89 4.51
C ASN A 8 26.27 32.58 5.12
N LYS A 9 26.66 32.25 6.37
CA LYS A 9 26.22 31.03 7.05
C LYS A 9 24.74 31.09 7.45
N LEU A 10 24.27 32.23 7.97
CA LEU A 10 22.86 32.44 8.30
C LEU A 10 21.97 32.38 7.05
N SER A 11 22.42 32.95 5.93
CA SER A 11 21.69 32.92 4.67
C SER A 11 21.62 31.49 4.09
N PHE A 12 22.69 30.70 4.20
CA PHE A 12 22.70 29.28 3.78
C PHE A 12 21.78 28.40 4.62
N ILE A 13 21.77 28.59 5.95
CA ILE A 13 20.91 27.84 6.87
C ILE A 13 19.44 28.18 6.58
N ALA A 14 19.11 29.47 6.42
CA ALA A 14 17.76 29.91 6.10
C ALA A 14 17.26 29.36 4.76
N PHE A 15 18.14 29.34 3.73
CA PHE A 15 17.80 28.77 2.43
C PHE A 15 17.56 27.25 2.51
N SER A 16 18.41 26.51 3.22
CA SER A 16 18.20 25.06 3.40
C SER A 16 16.94 24.76 4.20
N ALA A 17 16.66 25.52 5.27
CA ALA A 17 15.46 25.34 6.08
C ALA A 17 14.18 25.62 5.28
N SER A 18 14.18 26.65 4.43
CA SER A 18 13.05 26.95 3.55
C SER A 18 12.82 25.85 2.51
N LEU A 19 13.89 25.21 2.02
CA LEU A 19 13.79 24.09 1.08
C LEU A 19 13.27 22.81 1.76
N PHE A 20 13.65 22.55 3.02
CA PHE A 20 13.10 21.44 3.80
C PHE A 20 11.61 21.61 4.11
N ILE A 21 11.16 22.82 4.44
CA ILE A 21 9.73 23.10 4.71
C ILE A 21 8.89 22.90 3.43
N ALA A 22 9.42 23.26 2.26
CA ALA A 22 8.72 23.13 0.98
C ALA A 22 8.46 21.67 0.54
N GLN A 23 9.15 20.67 1.12
CA GLN A 23 9.00 19.26 0.75
C GLN A 23 7.90 18.50 1.52
N SER A 24 7.13 19.18 2.40
CA SER A 24 6.25 18.51 3.37
C SER A 24 4.77 18.44 2.98
N PHE A 25 4.39 18.70 1.72
CA PHE A 25 3.00 18.62 1.31
C PHE A 25 2.60 17.16 1.03
N ALA A 26 1.95 16.52 2.01
CA ALA A 26 1.18 15.30 1.76
C ALA A 26 -0.12 15.68 1.04
N ALA A 27 -0.51 14.90 0.02
CA ALA A 27 -1.76 15.12 -0.70
C ALA A 27 -2.96 14.80 0.21
N ASP A 28 -3.78 15.82 0.51
CA ASP A 28 -4.99 15.73 1.35
C ASP A 28 -6.23 15.25 0.57
N VAL A 29 -6.18 15.33 -0.77
CA VAL A 29 -7.28 14.93 -1.65
C VAL A 29 -6.80 13.84 -2.59
N VAL A 30 -7.46 12.68 -2.52
CA VAL A 30 -7.24 11.58 -3.47
C VAL A 30 -7.76 12.02 -4.84
N PRO A 31 -6.95 11.95 -5.91
CA PRO A 31 -7.40 12.28 -7.26
C PRO A 31 -8.60 11.41 -7.68
N THR A 32 -9.57 12.02 -8.33
CA THR A 32 -10.79 11.33 -8.79
C THR A 32 -10.51 10.20 -9.78
N GLU A 33 -9.39 10.28 -10.49
CA GLU A 33 -8.90 9.30 -11.46
C GLU A 33 -8.60 7.95 -10.84
N VAL A 34 -8.31 7.94 -9.53
CA VAL A 34 -8.05 6.71 -8.80
C VAL A 34 -9.30 6.29 -8.01
N GLN A 35 -10.20 7.21 -7.69
CA GLN A 35 -11.40 7.00 -6.89
C GLN A 35 -12.43 6.08 -7.58
N LEU A 36 -12.40 4.79 -7.23
CA LEU A 36 -13.34 3.79 -7.74
C LEU A 36 -14.74 3.94 -7.11
N PRO A 37 -15.83 3.57 -7.81
CA PRO A 37 -17.16 3.48 -7.22
C PRO A 37 -17.20 2.35 -6.18
N GLY A 38 -17.71 2.62 -4.98
CA GLY A 38 -17.82 1.63 -3.91
C GLY A 38 -17.57 2.20 -2.52
N THR A 39 -17.27 1.31 -1.58
CA THR A 39 -16.90 1.65 -0.20
C THR A 39 -15.46 2.16 -0.15
N GLN A 40 -15.27 3.40 0.28
CA GLN A 40 -13.95 4.02 0.42
C GLN A 40 -13.31 3.71 1.77
N GLN A 41 -12.05 4.10 1.92
CA GLN A 41 -11.36 4.08 3.22
C GLN A 41 -12.20 4.73 4.32
N GLY A 42 -12.26 4.07 5.47
CA GLY A 42 -13.05 4.55 6.61
C GLY A 42 -14.57 4.47 6.44
N GLN A 43 -15.08 4.08 5.27
CA GLN A 43 -16.51 3.85 5.06
C GLN A 43 -16.92 2.39 5.31
N ALA A 44 -15.94 1.51 5.52
CA ALA A 44 -16.20 0.12 5.87
C ALA A 44 -16.72 0.00 7.31
N GLY A 45 -17.74 -0.82 7.49
CA GLY A 45 -18.19 -1.25 8.81
C GLY A 45 -17.21 -2.22 9.48
N ASN A 46 -17.68 -2.86 10.55
CA ASN A 46 -16.90 -3.89 11.24
C ASN A 46 -16.83 -5.18 10.41
N PHE A 47 -15.65 -5.81 10.32
CA PHE A 47 -15.47 -7.10 9.66
C PHE A 47 -15.54 -8.23 10.68
N GLU A 48 -16.48 -9.15 10.50
CA GLU A 48 -16.58 -10.38 11.28
C GLU A 48 -15.51 -11.40 10.89
N SER A 49 -15.19 -12.32 11.81
CA SER A 49 -14.29 -13.44 11.49
C SER A 49 -14.94 -14.34 10.43
N PRO A 50 -14.19 -14.84 9.44
CA PRO A 50 -14.67 -15.85 8.48
C PRO A 50 -15.26 -17.11 9.14
N ASP A 51 -14.89 -17.42 10.38
CA ASP A 51 -15.44 -18.55 11.14
C ASP A 51 -16.96 -18.43 11.37
N LYS A 52 -17.51 -17.21 11.27
CA LYS A 52 -18.97 -16.98 11.30
C LYS A 52 -19.68 -17.52 10.06
N CYS A 53 -18.97 -17.68 8.95
CA CYS A 53 -19.49 -18.21 7.69
C CYS A 53 -19.33 -19.73 7.62
N ASP A 54 -18.32 -20.27 8.28
CA ASP A 54 -18.05 -21.72 8.36
C ASP A 54 -19.21 -22.51 8.99
N ASN A 55 -20.02 -21.88 9.84
CA ASN A 55 -21.17 -22.52 10.46
C ASN A 55 -22.18 -23.11 9.45
N CYS A 56 -22.22 -22.56 8.24
CA CYS A 56 -23.09 -22.99 7.15
C CYS A 56 -22.31 -23.44 5.92
N HIS A 57 -21.10 -22.89 5.69
CA HIS A 57 -20.32 -23.12 4.47
C HIS A 57 -19.15 -24.10 4.65
N SER A 58 -19.13 -24.86 5.74
CA SER A 58 -18.11 -25.88 6.04
C SER A 58 -18.75 -27.13 6.65
N GLY A 59 -18.14 -28.31 6.41
CA GLY A 59 -18.46 -29.57 7.09
C GLY A 59 -19.72 -30.30 6.61
N TYR A 60 -20.33 -29.90 5.50
CA TYR A 60 -21.52 -30.54 4.93
C TYR A 60 -21.18 -31.59 3.85
N ASN A 61 -20.03 -31.50 3.21
CA ASN A 61 -19.54 -32.40 2.17
C ASN A 61 -18.35 -33.22 2.68
N LYS A 62 -18.65 -34.39 3.25
CA LYS A 62 -17.63 -35.30 3.79
C LYS A 62 -16.85 -36.07 2.72
N THR A 63 -17.37 -36.13 1.50
CA THR A 63 -16.74 -36.90 0.42
C THR A 63 -15.70 -36.05 -0.30
N ASN A 64 -16.02 -34.79 -0.59
CA ASN A 64 -15.14 -33.84 -1.28
C ASN A 64 -15.08 -32.50 -0.51
N PRO A 65 -14.47 -32.48 0.69
CA PRO A 65 -14.43 -31.29 1.56
C PRO A 65 -13.73 -30.09 0.90
N GLU A 66 -12.86 -30.31 -0.08
CA GLU A 66 -12.17 -29.26 -0.87
C GLU A 66 -13.09 -28.45 -1.79
N HIS A 67 -14.30 -28.93 -2.09
CA HIS A 67 -15.30 -28.20 -2.87
C HIS A 67 -16.23 -27.36 -2.00
N GLU A 68 -16.04 -27.37 -0.67
CA GLU A 68 -16.77 -26.48 0.21
C GLU A 68 -16.27 -25.04 0.08
N PRO A 69 -17.15 -24.03 0.12
CA PRO A 69 -16.74 -22.63 0.00
C PRO A 69 -15.68 -22.23 1.03
N ALA A 70 -15.79 -22.72 2.27
CA ALA A 70 -14.83 -22.39 3.33
C ALA A 70 -13.41 -22.89 3.01
N THR A 71 -13.27 -24.13 2.57
CA THR A 71 -11.96 -24.75 2.31
C THR A 71 -11.34 -24.20 1.02
N GLY A 72 -12.12 -24.04 -0.04
CA GLY A 72 -11.68 -23.44 -1.29
C GLY A 72 -11.26 -21.98 -1.13
N TRP A 73 -12.03 -21.17 -0.39
CA TRP A 73 -11.67 -19.78 -0.11
C TRP A 73 -10.39 -19.70 0.72
N ARG A 74 -10.26 -20.47 1.81
CA ARG A 74 -9.06 -20.47 2.67
C ARG A 74 -7.77 -20.83 1.95
N GLY A 75 -7.84 -21.72 0.96
CA GLY A 75 -6.70 -22.09 0.11
C GLY A 75 -6.40 -21.10 -1.02
N SER A 76 -7.28 -20.12 -1.26
CA SER A 76 -7.13 -19.18 -2.37
C SER A 76 -6.10 -18.09 -2.10
N ALA A 77 -5.61 -17.48 -3.19
CA ALA A 77 -4.76 -16.28 -3.11
C ALA A 77 -5.46 -15.12 -2.39
N MET A 78 -6.78 -14.98 -2.52
CA MET A 78 -7.56 -13.90 -1.89
C MET A 78 -7.53 -14.00 -0.36
N ALA A 79 -7.72 -15.18 0.21
CA ALA A 79 -7.68 -15.37 1.68
C ALA A 79 -6.27 -15.19 2.27
N ASN A 80 -5.24 -15.28 1.43
CA ASN A 80 -3.83 -15.21 1.82
C ASN A 80 -3.10 -13.98 1.27
N ALA A 81 -3.82 -13.01 0.68
CA ALA A 81 -3.21 -11.89 -0.03
C ALA A 81 -2.17 -11.14 0.82
N SER A 82 -2.48 -10.85 2.09
CA SER A 82 -1.53 -10.15 2.99
C SER A 82 -0.30 -10.96 3.41
N ARG A 83 -0.29 -12.28 3.19
CA ARG A 83 0.83 -13.19 3.51
C ARG A 83 1.67 -13.54 2.28
N ASP A 84 1.22 -13.18 1.08
CA ASP A 84 1.87 -13.55 -0.17
C ASP A 84 2.94 -12.50 -0.58
N PRO A 85 4.24 -12.86 -0.67
CA PRO A 85 5.26 -11.94 -1.14
C PRO A 85 5.07 -11.51 -2.60
N ILE A 86 4.41 -12.31 -3.44
CA ILE A 86 4.08 -11.92 -4.84
C ILE A 86 3.02 -10.82 -4.84
N PHE A 87 2.03 -10.91 -3.94
CA PHE A 87 1.06 -9.83 -3.74
C PHE A 87 1.77 -8.51 -3.41
N TRP A 88 2.71 -8.52 -2.46
CA TRP A 88 3.47 -7.32 -2.10
C TRP A 88 4.36 -6.80 -3.23
N ALA A 89 5.01 -7.68 -3.99
CA ALA A 89 5.84 -7.29 -5.13
C ALA A 89 5.00 -6.63 -6.25
N THR A 90 3.84 -7.20 -6.57
CA THR A 90 2.94 -6.65 -7.59
C THR A 90 2.32 -5.32 -7.14
N MET A 91 2.01 -5.18 -5.86
CA MET A 91 1.59 -3.90 -5.28
C MET A 91 2.69 -2.84 -5.41
N ALA A 92 3.94 -3.19 -5.12
CA ALA A 92 5.07 -2.27 -5.24
C ALA A 92 5.31 -1.80 -6.69
N VAL A 93 5.04 -2.65 -7.69
CA VAL A 93 5.07 -2.24 -9.11
C VAL A 93 3.87 -1.36 -9.45
N ALA A 94 2.68 -1.69 -8.95
CA ALA A 94 1.48 -0.87 -9.17
C ALA A 94 1.59 0.55 -8.59
N GLU A 95 2.34 0.74 -7.51
CA GLU A 95 2.66 2.08 -6.97
C GLU A 95 3.52 2.92 -7.91
N GLN A 96 4.28 2.30 -8.82
CA GLN A 96 5.14 3.05 -9.74
C GLN A 96 4.33 3.72 -10.85
N ASP A 97 3.12 3.24 -11.15
CA ASP A 97 2.25 3.84 -12.15
C ASP A 97 1.72 5.20 -11.68
N PHE A 98 1.32 5.31 -10.40
CA PHE A 98 0.86 6.54 -9.76
C PHE A 98 1.07 6.48 -8.24
N ASP A 99 1.58 7.56 -7.65
CA ASP A 99 1.71 7.69 -6.20
C ASP A 99 0.33 7.56 -5.52
N GLY A 100 0.16 6.55 -4.66
CA GLY A 100 -1.08 6.32 -3.91
C GLY A 100 -2.02 5.28 -4.54
N ARG A 101 -1.55 4.44 -5.49
CA ARG A 101 -2.30 3.28 -5.99
C ARG A 101 -2.45 2.16 -4.95
N GLU A 102 -1.72 2.26 -3.84
CA GLU A 102 -1.55 1.17 -2.84
C GLU A 102 -2.88 0.84 -2.23
N ILE A 103 -3.63 1.90 -1.94
CA ILE A 103 -4.96 1.77 -1.39
C ILE A 103 -5.90 1.09 -2.38
N PHE A 104 -5.77 1.31 -3.68
CA PHE A 104 -6.68 0.72 -4.66
C PHE A 104 -6.44 -0.77 -4.82
N VAL A 105 -5.16 -1.17 -4.93
CA VAL A 105 -4.79 -2.58 -5.02
C VAL A 105 -5.13 -3.30 -3.72
N SER A 106 -4.78 -2.72 -2.56
CA SER A 106 -5.08 -3.32 -1.26
C SER A 106 -6.57 -3.36 -0.94
N ALA A 107 -7.38 -2.39 -1.34
CA ALA A 107 -8.84 -2.44 -1.17
C ALA A 107 -9.48 -3.56 -2.00
N ALA A 108 -8.92 -3.88 -3.18
CA ALA A 108 -9.46 -4.90 -4.07
C ALA A 108 -9.13 -6.34 -3.60
N THR A 109 -7.94 -6.59 -3.06
CA THR A 109 -7.46 -7.95 -2.74
C THR A 109 -7.26 -8.21 -1.24
N ALA A 110 -7.16 -7.16 -0.41
CA ALA A 110 -7.06 -7.24 1.04
C ALA A 110 -7.98 -6.19 1.71
N PRO A 111 -9.32 -6.32 1.55
CA PRO A 111 -10.26 -5.21 1.71
C PRO A 111 -10.23 -4.59 3.11
N LYS A 112 -10.08 -5.41 4.16
CA LYS A 112 -9.92 -4.94 5.54
C LYS A 112 -8.65 -4.10 5.73
N ALA A 113 -7.52 -4.52 5.15
CA ALA A 113 -6.27 -3.78 5.25
C ALA A 113 -6.35 -2.44 4.51
N GLY A 114 -6.88 -2.45 3.28
CA GLY A 114 -7.09 -1.22 2.51
C GLY A 114 -8.06 -0.26 3.20
N MET A 115 -9.24 -0.72 3.62
CA MET A 115 -10.29 0.15 4.15
C MET A 115 -10.02 0.68 5.57
N THR A 116 -9.21 -0.01 6.38
CA THR A 116 -8.81 0.46 7.72
C THR A 116 -7.67 1.49 7.70
N GLY A 117 -7.10 1.77 6.52
CA GLY A 117 -6.04 2.77 6.40
C GLY A 117 -4.75 2.37 7.12
N ILE A 118 -4.47 1.07 7.26
CA ILE A 118 -3.11 0.62 7.60
C ILE A 118 -2.23 1.07 6.44
N GLN A 119 -1.62 2.23 6.59
CA GLN A 119 -0.54 2.72 5.77
C GLN A 119 0.59 1.70 5.89
N LEU A 120 0.78 0.81 4.91
CA LEU A 120 1.87 -0.19 4.88
C LEU A 120 3.22 0.45 4.50
N GLN A 121 3.32 1.73 4.83
CA GLN A 121 4.43 2.61 4.63
C GLN A 121 5.81 2.13 5.14
N PRO A 122 5.99 1.14 6.04
CA PRO A 122 7.34 0.72 6.38
C PRO A 122 8.01 -0.18 5.32
N MET A 123 7.27 -0.98 4.54
CA MET A 123 7.96 -1.97 3.67
C MET A 123 8.36 -1.39 2.31
N VAL A 124 7.52 -0.58 1.67
CA VAL A 124 7.79 -0.08 0.31
C VAL A 124 8.70 1.16 0.32
N ARG A 125 8.72 1.94 1.42
CA ARG A 125 9.60 3.12 1.55
C ARG A 125 11.04 2.78 1.97
N GLU A 126 11.28 1.58 2.50
CA GLU A 126 12.62 1.13 2.85
C GLU A 126 13.37 0.47 1.69
N PHE A 127 12.70 0.20 0.57
CA PHE A 127 13.41 -0.05 -0.68
C PHE A 127 14.08 1.25 -1.10
N PRO A 128 15.42 1.33 -1.04
CA PRO A 128 16.10 2.54 -1.41
C PRO A 128 15.77 2.85 -2.87
N ARG A 129 15.37 4.08 -3.15
CA ARG A 129 15.02 4.54 -4.51
C ARG A 129 16.13 4.26 -5.54
N TRP A 130 17.38 4.07 -5.09
CA TRP A 130 18.52 3.64 -5.92
C TRP A 130 18.48 2.17 -6.36
N MET A 131 17.84 1.27 -5.62
CA MET A 131 17.68 -0.14 -6.01
C MET A 131 16.63 -0.32 -7.11
N ILE A 132 15.60 0.53 -7.16
CA ILE A 132 14.60 0.55 -8.25
C ILE A 132 15.23 1.10 -9.53
N MET A 133 16.04 2.15 -9.43
CA MET A 133 16.77 2.72 -10.58
C MET A 133 17.84 1.78 -11.15
N ALA A 134 18.36 0.85 -10.34
CA ALA A 134 19.32 -0.16 -10.79
C ALA A 134 18.68 -1.24 -11.69
N TRP A 135 17.36 -1.48 -11.57
CA TRP A 135 16.63 -2.43 -12.42
C TRP A 135 16.07 -1.80 -13.71
N ILE A 136 15.81 -0.50 -13.73
CA ILE A 136 15.36 0.25 -14.93
C ILE A 136 16.54 0.54 -15.89
N ALA A 137 17.79 0.42 -15.42
CA ALA A 137 18.99 0.64 -16.22
C ALA A 137 19.46 -0.59 -17.04
N ILE A 138 18.68 -1.68 -17.11
CA ILE A 138 18.86 -2.70 -18.14
C ILE A 138 17.99 -2.24 -19.33
N PRO A 139 18.55 -1.55 -20.35
CA PRO A 139 17.80 -1.30 -21.54
C PRO A 139 17.38 -2.65 -22.10
N ALA A 140 16.09 -2.78 -22.42
CA ALA A 140 15.59 -3.88 -23.23
C ALA A 140 16.52 -4.06 -24.43
N MET A 141 17.22 -5.20 -24.45
CA MET A 141 17.84 -5.79 -25.62
C MET A 141 17.17 -7.13 -25.87
#